data_AF-A0AAW2Z8V6-F1
#
_entry.id   AF-A0AAW2Z8V6-F1
#
_cell.length_a   1.000
_cell.length_b   1.000
_cell.length_c   1.000
_cell.angle_alpha   90.00
_cell.angle_beta   90.00
_cell.angle_gamma   90.00
#
_symmetry.space_group_name_H-M   'P 1'
#
loop_
_entity.id
_entity.type
_entity.pdbx_description
1 polymer ?
#
loop_
_entity_poly.entity_id
_entity_poly.type
_entity_poly.pdbx_seq_one_letter_code
_entity_poly.pdbx_strand_id
1 'polypeptide(L)'
;MCPPCQLPICETQPVTMRSFNNMLDKIMVQCKECFILTTRKKFLEDHVNECPNAEVVCISQDLGCTWSGPKSQLTQHEDSCPFAYMRPVFDHLKKKYINELKVRDDKIKKLEAYSQTLDIQTADYKNQITASIGECEKLKSLCICKDDTITELRKRLRDAQLKIDLHEQEKQLSPPTPKSDFAYVPT
;
A
#
# COMPACT_ATOMS: atom_id res chain seq x y z
N MET A 1 -8.07 -49.53 -14.33
CA MET A 1 -6.67 -49.96 -14.16
C MET A 1 -6.14 -50.41 -15.52
N CYS A 2 -4.91 -50.06 -15.88
CA CYS A 2 -4.30 -50.46 -17.15
C CYS A 2 -3.83 -51.93 -17.07
N PRO A 3 -4.28 -52.86 -17.95
CA PRO A 3 -3.96 -54.28 -17.85
C PRO A 3 -2.46 -54.65 -17.84
N PRO A 4 -1.58 -54.01 -18.64
CA PRO A 4 -0.16 -54.37 -18.67
C PRO A 4 0.69 -53.81 -17.52
N CYS A 5 0.28 -52.73 -16.84
CA CYS A 5 1.12 -52.10 -15.82
C CYS A 5 0.46 -51.94 -14.44
N GLN A 6 -0.83 -52.31 -14.28
CA GLN A 6 -1.61 -52.28 -13.02
C GLN A 6 -1.61 -50.95 -12.25
N LEU A 7 -1.02 -49.89 -12.80
CA LEU A 7 -1.03 -48.55 -12.23
C LEU A 7 -2.43 -47.93 -12.37
N PRO A 8 -2.79 -46.99 -11.47
CA PRO A 8 -3.90 -46.07 -11.70
C PRO A 8 -3.71 -45.46 -13.08
N ILE A 9 -4.78 -45.30 -13.86
CA ILE A 9 -4.69 -44.64 -15.17
C ILE A 9 -4.26 -43.20 -14.87
N CYS A 10 -2.96 -42.93 -14.94
CA CYS A 10 -2.40 -41.59 -14.81
C CYS A 10 -2.99 -40.75 -15.94
N GLU A 11 -3.27 -39.48 -15.63
CA GLU A 11 -3.76 -38.47 -16.56
C GLU A 11 -3.10 -38.66 -17.93
N THR A 12 -3.89 -39.09 -18.91
CA THR A 12 -3.39 -39.46 -20.22
C THR A 12 -2.75 -38.22 -20.84
N GLN A 13 -1.43 -38.23 -20.98
CA GLN A 13 -0.73 -37.19 -21.71
C GLN A 13 -1.27 -37.15 -23.14
N PRO A 14 -1.53 -35.95 -23.70
CA PRO A 14 -2.05 -35.84 -25.05
C PRO A 14 -1.07 -36.44 -26.05
N VAL A 15 -1.58 -37.19 -27.03
CA VAL A 15 -0.77 -37.77 -28.11
C VAL A 15 -0.22 -36.63 -28.96
N THR A 16 1.06 -36.30 -28.80
CA THR A 16 1.72 -35.18 -29.50
C THR A 16 2.33 -35.59 -30.84
N MET A 17 2.37 -36.89 -31.16
CA MET A 17 2.97 -37.37 -32.41
C MET A 17 2.11 -36.97 -33.62
N ARG A 18 2.69 -36.15 -34.49
CA ARG A 18 2.01 -35.62 -35.69
C ARG A 18 1.43 -36.71 -36.59
N SER A 19 2.14 -37.81 -36.80
CA SER A 19 1.67 -38.91 -37.67
C SER A 19 0.45 -39.63 -37.10
N PHE A 20 0.36 -39.80 -35.78
CA PHE A 20 -0.83 -40.36 -35.13
C PHE A 20 -2.01 -39.39 -35.23
N ASN A 21 -1.82 -38.10 -34.97
CA ASN A 21 -2.87 -37.10 -35.14
C ASN A 21 -3.38 -37.02 -36.59
N ASN A 22 -2.49 -37.10 -37.58
CA ASN A 22 -2.88 -37.15 -39.00
C ASN A 22 -3.74 -38.40 -39.35
N MET A 23 -3.52 -39.53 -38.69
CA MET A 23 -4.38 -40.71 -38.86
C MET A 23 -5.73 -40.52 -38.16
N LEU A 24 -5.71 -39.98 -36.93
CA LEU A 24 -6.91 -39.69 -36.16
C LEU A 24 -7.82 -38.68 -36.88
N ASP A 25 -7.24 -37.67 -37.51
CA ASP A 25 -7.95 -36.61 -38.25
C ASP A 25 -8.76 -37.14 -39.44
N LYS A 26 -8.39 -38.30 -39.98
CA LYS A 26 -9.08 -38.97 -41.10
C LYS A 26 -10.18 -39.92 -40.65
N ILE A 27 -10.29 -40.21 -39.35
CA ILE A 27 -11.33 -41.10 -38.82
C ILE A 27 -12.69 -40.48 -39.11
N MET A 28 -13.59 -41.25 -39.69
CA MET A 28 -14.98 -40.83 -39.87
C MET A 28 -15.70 -40.87 -38.52
N VAL A 29 -16.36 -39.77 -38.19
CA VAL A 29 -17.17 -39.61 -36.99
C VAL A 29 -18.57 -39.18 -37.40
N GLN A 30 -19.56 -39.68 -36.67
CA GLN A 30 -20.95 -39.33 -36.86
C GLN A 30 -21.40 -38.45 -35.69
N CYS A 31 -22.05 -37.32 -35.99
CA CYS A 31 -22.69 -36.52 -34.97
C CYS A 31 -23.86 -37.28 -34.33
N LYS A 32 -23.97 -37.27 -32.99
CA LYS A 32 -25.10 -37.89 -32.29
C LYS A 32 -26.41 -37.11 -32.47
N GLU A 33 -26.31 -35.79 -32.68
CA GLU A 33 -27.46 -34.90 -32.71
C GLU A 33 -28.04 -34.69 -34.13
N CYS A 34 -27.17 -34.63 -35.15
CA CYS A 34 -27.59 -34.40 -36.54
C CYS A 34 -27.22 -35.54 -37.51
N PHE A 35 -26.56 -36.59 -37.02
CA PHE A 35 -26.20 -37.80 -37.79
C PHE A 35 -25.32 -37.58 -39.03
N ILE A 36 -24.79 -36.37 -39.24
CA ILE A 36 -23.85 -36.06 -40.31
C ILE A 36 -22.54 -36.82 -40.08
N LEU A 37 -22.08 -37.52 -41.13
CA LEU A 37 -20.80 -38.20 -41.19
C LEU A 37 -19.73 -37.25 -41.75
N THR A 38 -18.71 -36.95 -40.94
CA THR A 38 -17.57 -36.11 -41.34
C THR A 38 -16.27 -36.73 -40.84
N THR A 39 -15.13 -36.21 -41.29
CA THR A 39 -13.84 -36.61 -40.69
C THR A 39 -13.68 -35.95 -39.32
N ARG A 40 -12.98 -36.59 -38.39
CA ARG A 40 -12.72 -36.07 -37.04
C ARG A 40 -12.19 -34.64 -37.07
N LYS A 41 -11.29 -34.35 -38.01
CA LYS A 41 -10.76 -32.99 -38.18
C LYS A 41 -11.87 -31.97 -38.47
N LYS A 42 -12.68 -32.21 -39.50
CA LYS A 42 -13.82 -31.33 -39.86
C LYS A 42 -14.88 -31.29 -38.77
N PHE A 43 -15.08 -32.40 -38.07
CA PHE A 43 -16.01 -32.45 -36.95
C PHE A 43 -15.59 -31.49 -35.84
N LEU A 44 -14.31 -31.49 -35.47
CA LEU A 44 -13.78 -30.64 -34.40
C LEU A 44 -13.62 -29.17 -34.82
N GLU A 45 -13.17 -28.91 -36.04
CA GLU A 45 -12.93 -27.56 -36.54
C GLU A 45 -14.25 -26.82 -36.83
N ASP A 46 -15.17 -27.47 -37.56
CA ASP A 46 -16.35 -26.79 -38.10
C ASP A 46 -17.62 -27.24 -37.36
N HIS A 47 -17.84 -28.55 -37.29
CA HIS A 47 -19.16 -29.09 -36.92
C HIS A 47 -19.54 -28.89 -35.45
N VAL A 48 -18.60 -29.04 -34.52
CA VAL A 48 -18.87 -28.93 -33.07
C VAL A 48 -19.52 -27.58 -32.72
N ASN A 49 -19.09 -26.51 -33.38
CA ASN A 49 -19.61 -25.16 -33.12
C ASN A 49 -20.83 -24.83 -33.98
N GLU A 50 -21.04 -25.52 -35.10
CA GLU A 50 -22.06 -25.20 -36.11
C GLU A 50 -23.24 -26.18 -36.16
N CYS A 51 -23.19 -27.28 -35.39
CA CYS A 51 -24.24 -28.29 -35.41
C CYS A 51 -25.63 -27.69 -35.15
N PRO A 52 -26.60 -27.81 -36.08
CA PRO A 52 -27.91 -27.18 -35.97
C PRO A 52 -28.80 -27.81 -34.90
N ASN A 53 -28.52 -29.06 -34.52
CA ASN A 53 -29.25 -29.80 -33.50
C ASN A 53 -28.54 -29.81 -32.15
N ALA A 54 -27.37 -29.18 -32.04
CA ALA A 54 -26.71 -29.04 -30.74
C ALA A 54 -27.61 -28.23 -29.81
N GLU A 55 -27.79 -28.75 -28.59
CA GLU A 55 -28.51 -28.05 -27.54
C GLU A 55 -27.69 -26.84 -27.08
N VAL A 56 -28.29 -25.66 -27.17
CA VAL A 56 -27.71 -24.39 -26.76
C VAL A 56 -28.66 -23.66 -25.83
N VAL A 57 -28.10 -22.79 -25.00
CA VAL A 57 -28.84 -21.89 -24.12
C VAL A 57 -29.01 -20.54 -24.79
N CYS A 58 -30.06 -19.80 -24.40
CA CYS A 58 -30.25 -18.43 -24.88
C CYS A 58 -29.06 -17.53 -24.50
N ILE A 59 -28.70 -16.59 -25.39
CA ILE A 59 -27.66 -15.59 -25.11
C ILE A 59 -27.95 -14.75 -23.85
N SER A 60 -29.23 -14.60 -23.51
CA SER A 60 -29.70 -13.84 -22.34
C SER A 60 -29.96 -14.71 -21.12
N GLN A 61 -29.32 -15.88 -21.03
CA GLN A 61 -29.37 -16.72 -19.83
C GLN A 61 -28.84 -15.97 -18.60
N ASP A 62 -27.85 -15.09 -18.78
CA ASP A 62 -27.31 -14.23 -17.72
C ASP A 62 -28.32 -13.22 -17.18
N LEU A 63 -29.33 -12.87 -17.98
CA LEU A 63 -30.46 -12.03 -17.60
C LEU A 63 -31.65 -12.84 -17.06
N GLY A 64 -31.53 -14.17 -16.98
CA GLY A 64 -32.55 -15.06 -16.43
C GLY A 64 -33.41 -15.78 -17.46
N CYS A 65 -33.06 -15.74 -18.75
CA CYS A 65 -33.76 -16.57 -19.74
C CYS A 65 -33.47 -18.07 -19.48
N THR A 66 -34.53 -18.86 -19.31
CA THR A 66 -34.44 -20.30 -19.04
C THR A 66 -34.50 -21.17 -20.29
N TRP A 67 -34.61 -20.56 -21.48
CA TRP A 67 -34.71 -21.30 -22.73
C TRP A 67 -33.40 -22.04 -23.05
N SER A 68 -33.53 -23.33 -23.32
CA SER A 68 -32.54 -24.16 -24.00
C SER A 68 -33.22 -24.94 -25.11
N GLY A 69 -32.49 -25.22 -26.19
CA GLY A 69 -33.04 -25.93 -27.33
C GLY A 69 -32.02 -26.10 -28.45
N PRO A 70 -32.41 -26.70 -29.58
CA PRO A 70 -31.51 -26.89 -30.71
C PRO A 70 -31.10 -25.54 -31.29
N LYS A 71 -29.83 -25.40 -31.70
CA LYS A 71 -29.27 -24.17 -32.30
C LYS A 71 -30.09 -23.63 -33.47
N SER A 72 -30.70 -24.50 -34.25
CA SER A 72 -31.60 -24.15 -35.35
C SER A 72 -32.83 -23.33 -34.92
N GLN A 73 -33.30 -23.49 -33.69
CA GLN A 73 -34.45 -22.75 -33.12
C GLN A 73 -34.01 -21.50 -32.35
N LEU A 74 -32.71 -21.30 -32.11
CA LEU A 74 -32.19 -20.19 -31.32
C LEU A 74 -32.57 -18.83 -31.92
N THR A 75 -32.40 -18.64 -33.22
CA THR A 75 -32.71 -17.35 -33.87
C THR A 75 -34.20 -16.99 -33.75
N GLN A 76 -35.10 -17.96 -33.96
CA GLN A 76 -36.54 -17.76 -33.78
C GLN A 76 -36.88 -17.44 -32.31
N HIS A 77 -36.20 -18.08 -31.37
CA HIS A 77 -36.35 -17.75 -29.96
C HIS A 77 -35.86 -16.33 -29.66
N GLU A 78 -34.68 -15.93 -30.15
CA GLU A 78 -34.10 -14.60 -29.92
C GLU A 78 -35.01 -13.47 -30.43
N ASP A 79 -35.67 -13.66 -31.58
CA ASP A 79 -36.63 -12.70 -32.15
C ASP A 79 -37.85 -12.46 -31.24
N SER A 80 -38.20 -13.44 -30.40
CA SER A 80 -39.35 -13.39 -29.48
C SER A 80 -38.96 -13.31 -28.01
N CYS A 81 -37.67 -13.38 -27.68
CA CYS A 81 -37.17 -13.44 -26.32
C CYS A 81 -37.18 -12.03 -25.68
N PRO A 82 -37.96 -11.78 -24.62
CA PRO A 82 -38.01 -10.48 -23.98
C PRO A 82 -36.65 -10.03 -23.44
N PHE A 83 -35.85 -10.99 -22.97
CA PHE A 83 -34.51 -10.72 -22.44
C PHE A 83 -33.51 -10.37 -23.54
N ALA A 84 -33.60 -11.01 -24.71
CA ALA A 84 -32.77 -10.67 -25.86
C ALA A 84 -33.08 -9.26 -26.37
N TYR A 85 -34.37 -8.90 -26.43
CA TYR A 85 -34.80 -7.55 -26.80
C TYR A 85 -34.29 -6.46 -25.84
N MET A 86 -34.30 -6.74 -24.53
CA MET A 86 -33.84 -5.79 -23.52
C MET A 86 -32.31 -5.73 -23.38
N ARG A 87 -31.58 -6.70 -23.94
CA ARG A 87 -30.13 -6.84 -23.77
C ARG A 87 -29.32 -5.59 -24.14
N PRO A 88 -29.59 -4.87 -25.25
CA PRO A 88 -28.86 -3.65 -25.58
C PRO A 88 -28.98 -2.57 -24.50
N VAL A 89 -30.13 -2.48 -23.83
CA VAL A 89 -30.36 -1.54 -22.73
C VAL A 89 -29.54 -1.96 -21.51
N PHE A 90 -29.58 -3.25 -21.14
CA PHE A 90 -28.77 -3.78 -20.05
C PHE A 90 -27.27 -3.59 -20.30
N ASP A 91 -26.79 -3.86 -21.51
CA ASP A 91 -25.40 -3.69 -21.89
C ASP A 91 -24.97 -2.22 -21.79
N HIS A 92 -25.82 -1.31 -22.24
CA HIS A 92 -25.57 0.13 -22.10
C HIS A 92 -25.48 0.54 -20.63
N LEU A 93 -26.44 0.12 -19.80
CA LEU A 93 -26.46 0.42 -18.36
C LEU A 93 -25.26 -0.19 -17.63
N LYS A 94 -24.92 -1.45 -17.94
CA LYS A 94 -23.75 -2.15 -17.39
C LYS A 94 -22.47 -1.42 -17.77
N LYS A 95 -22.32 -1.01 -19.03
CA LYS A 95 -21.16 -0.23 -19.49
C LYS A 95 -21.07 1.12 -18.76
N LYS A 96 -22.18 1.84 -18.62
CA LYS A 96 -22.23 3.10 -17.87
C LYS A 96 -21.81 2.89 -16.41
N TYR A 97 -22.38 1.90 -15.74
CA TYR A 97 -22.08 1.58 -14.35
C TYR A 97 -20.60 1.19 -14.16
N ILE A 98 -20.05 0.34 -15.04
CA ILE A 98 -18.63 -0.01 -15.02
C ILE A 98 -17.74 1.21 -15.19
N ASN A 99 -18.10 2.15 -16.08
CA ASN A 99 -17.35 3.38 -16.25
C ASN A 99 -17.40 4.27 -15.00
N GLU A 100 -18.57 4.41 -14.37
CA GLU A 100 -18.72 5.15 -13.11
C GLU A 100 -17.88 4.52 -11.99
N LEU A 101 -17.86 3.19 -11.88
CA LEU A 101 -17.02 2.47 -10.92
C LEU A 101 -15.53 2.74 -11.16
N LYS A 102 -15.06 2.68 -12.42
CA LYS A 102 -13.66 2.99 -12.76
C LYS A 102 -13.27 4.41 -12.34
N VAL A 103 -14.15 5.40 -12.58
CA VAL A 103 -13.90 6.78 -12.17
C VAL A 103 -13.82 6.91 -10.64
N ARG A 104 -14.67 6.19 -9.90
CA ARG A 104 -14.62 6.16 -8.44
C ARG A 104 -13.33 5.51 -7.93
N ASP A 105 -12.92 4.39 -8.53
CA ASP A 105 -11.68 3.70 -8.17
C ASP A 105 -10.45 4.59 -8.39
N ASP A 106 -10.40 5.32 -9.51
CA ASP A 106 -9.33 6.28 -9.78
C ASP A 106 -9.30 7.42 -8.77
N LYS A 107 -10.47 7.89 -8.32
CA LYS A 107 -10.58 8.91 -7.28
C LYS A 107 -10.09 8.36 -5.92
N ILE A 108 -10.45 7.12 -5.58
CA ILE A 108 -9.99 6.47 -4.36
C ILE A 108 -8.46 6.36 -4.36
N LYS A 109 -7.86 5.86 -5.45
CA LYS A 109 -6.39 5.77 -5.58
C LYS A 109 -5.69 7.12 -5.41
N LYS A 110 -6.26 8.20 -5.98
CA LYS A 110 -5.73 9.55 -5.80
C LYS A 110 -5.81 10.03 -4.35
N LEU A 111 -6.91 9.74 -3.67
CA LEU A 111 -7.08 10.09 -2.25
C LEU A 111 -6.14 9.29 -1.35
N GLU A 112 -5.93 8.01 -1.64
CA GLU A 112 -4.97 7.16 -0.91
C GLU A 112 -3.54 7.69 -1.05
N ALA A 113 -3.12 8.04 -2.27
CA ALA A 113 -1.79 8.64 -2.50
C ALA A 113 -1.63 9.98 -1.78
N TYR A 114 -2.68 10.79 -1.76
CA TYR A 114 -2.69 12.06 -1.02
C TYR A 114 -2.58 11.85 0.49
N SER A 115 -3.36 10.91 1.05
CA SER A 115 -3.29 10.53 2.48
C SER A 115 -1.89 10.06 2.85
N GLN A 116 -1.28 9.21 2.04
CA GLN A 116 0.07 8.71 2.28
C GLN A 116 1.11 9.84 2.31
N THR A 117 0.94 10.85 1.44
CA THR A 117 1.80 12.04 1.44
C THR A 117 1.65 12.85 2.72
N LEU A 118 0.42 13.02 3.21
CA LEU A 118 0.15 13.69 4.49
C LEU A 118 0.75 12.94 5.67
N ASP A 119 0.71 11.60 5.66
CA ASP A 119 1.31 10.78 6.73
C ASP A 119 2.83 10.98 6.80
N ILE A 120 3.50 11.01 5.63
CA ILE A 120 4.94 11.30 5.55
C ILE A 120 5.23 12.70 6.08
N GLN A 121 4.48 13.72 5.64
CA GLN A 121 4.66 15.09 6.13
C GLN A 121 4.45 15.19 7.65
N THR A 122 3.44 14.50 8.18
CA THR A 122 3.15 14.50 9.62
C THR A 122 4.28 13.85 10.41
N ALA A 123 4.86 12.76 9.89
CA ALA A 123 6.04 12.14 10.49
C ALA A 123 7.25 13.08 10.49
N ASP A 124 7.51 13.79 9.38
CA ASP A 124 8.60 14.76 9.27
C ASP A 124 8.44 15.91 10.27
N TYR A 125 7.24 16.51 10.36
CA TYR A 125 6.97 17.57 11.34
C TYR A 125 7.14 17.07 12.77
N LYS A 126 6.68 15.86 13.07
CA LYS A 126 6.88 15.25 14.39
C LYS A 126 8.36 15.11 14.73
N ASN A 127 9.18 14.65 13.79
CA ASN A 127 10.62 14.53 13.98
C ASN A 127 11.28 15.90 14.21
N GLN A 128 10.89 16.93 13.45
CA GLN A 128 11.40 18.31 13.64
C GLN A 128 11.04 18.87 15.02
N ILE A 129 9.81 18.65 15.48
CA ILE A 129 9.36 19.06 16.81
C ILE A 129 10.19 18.34 17.88
N THR A 130 10.37 17.03 17.78
CA THR A 130 11.17 16.26 18.75
C THR A 130 12.62 16.75 18.80
N ALA A 131 13.24 17.06 17.66
CA ALA A 131 14.58 17.63 17.62
C ALA A 131 14.65 18.99 18.34
N SER A 132 13.68 19.87 18.06
CA SER A 132 13.59 21.20 18.68
C SER A 132 13.37 21.12 20.19
N ILE A 133 12.55 20.16 20.66
CA ILE A 133 12.36 19.89 22.10
C ILE A 133 13.69 19.48 22.74
N GLY A 134 14.44 18.58 22.11
CA GLY A 134 15.74 18.14 22.62
C GLY A 134 16.77 19.28 22.69
N GLU A 135 16.74 20.24 21.77
CA GLU A 135 17.57 21.45 21.83
C GLU A 135 17.17 22.36 23.00
N CYS A 136 15.87 22.59 23.19
CA CYS A 136 15.34 23.35 24.32
C CYS A 136 15.74 22.74 25.67
N GLU A 137 15.73 21.41 25.79
CA GLU A 137 16.17 20.70 27.00
C GLU A 137 17.66 20.89 27.29
N LYS A 138 18.52 20.86 26.26
CA LYS A 138 19.95 21.17 26.39
C LYS A 138 20.20 22.61 26.82
N LEU A 139 19.47 23.57 26.24
CA LEU A 139 19.59 24.97 26.64
C LEU A 139 19.12 25.18 28.08
N LYS A 140 18.04 24.51 28.48
CA LYS A 140 17.53 24.55 29.85
C LYS A 140 18.57 24.06 30.86
N SER A 141 19.23 22.93 30.60
CA SER A 141 20.28 22.42 31.50
C SER A 141 21.50 23.35 31.58
N LEU A 142 21.88 23.98 30.45
CA LEU A 142 22.95 24.98 30.44
C LEU A 142 22.59 26.23 31.27
N CYS A 143 21.35 26.72 31.18
CA CYS A 143 20.90 27.85 31.98
C CYS A 143 20.95 27.53 33.49
N ILE A 144 20.49 26.34 33.89
CA ILE A 144 20.56 25.90 35.30
C ILE A 144 22.00 25.94 35.81
N CYS A 145 22.96 25.38 35.05
CA CYS A 145 24.37 25.38 35.45
C CYS A 145 24.97 26.79 35.57
N LYS A 146 24.59 27.71 34.67
CA LYS A 146 25.01 29.11 34.75
C LYS A 146 24.41 29.82 35.96
N ASP A 147 23.15 29.56 36.28
CA ASP A 147 22.49 30.14 37.46
C ASP A 147 23.14 29.68 38.77
N ASP A 148 23.51 28.40 38.88
CA ASP A 148 24.28 27.88 40.01
C ASP A 148 25.64 28.59 40.15
N THR A 149 26.34 28.76 39.03
CA THR A 149 27.62 29.47 38.97
C THR A 149 27.47 30.93 39.39
N ILE A 150 26.45 31.63 38.89
CA ILE A 150 26.15 33.02 39.27
C ILE A 150 25.84 33.10 40.76
N THR A 151 25.09 32.14 41.30
CA THR A 151 24.73 32.08 42.71
C THR A 151 25.97 31.92 43.60
N GLU A 152 26.91 31.06 43.21
CA GLU A 152 28.19 30.88 43.93
C GLU A 152 29.09 32.12 43.84
N LEU A 153 29.20 32.74 42.65
CA LEU A 153 29.98 33.98 42.49
C LEU A 153 29.41 35.12 43.35
N ARG A 154 28.08 35.25 43.40
CA ARG A 154 27.40 36.23 44.28
C ARG A 154 27.73 36.00 45.75
N LYS A 155 27.81 34.74 46.19
CA LYS A 155 28.21 34.39 47.56
C LYS A 155 29.65 34.81 47.84
N ARG A 156 30.59 34.43 46.98
CA ARG A 156 32.01 34.80 47.11
C ARG A 156 32.23 36.32 47.14
N LEU A 157 31.47 37.06 46.34
CA LEU A 157 31.53 38.53 46.33
C LEU A 157 31.08 39.11 47.68
N ARG A 158 29.99 38.60 48.26
CA ARG A 158 29.54 39.01 49.61
C ARG A 158 30.60 38.72 50.67
N ASP A 159 31.19 37.53 50.63
CA ASP A 159 32.24 37.13 51.60
C ASP A 159 33.49 38.01 51.47
N ALA A 160 33.88 38.36 50.25
CA ALA A 160 35.01 39.26 50.00
C ALA A 160 34.71 40.68 50.49
N GLN A 161 33.51 41.19 50.25
CA GLN A 161 33.09 42.52 50.73
C GLN A 161 33.13 42.59 52.26
N LEU A 162 32.60 41.58 52.95
CA LEU A 162 32.65 41.50 54.42
C LEU A 162 34.09 41.58 54.95
N LYS A 163 35.04 40.90 54.29
CA LYS A 163 36.46 40.94 54.66
C LYS A 163 37.08 42.32 54.46
N ILE A 164 36.71 43.02 53.38
CA ILE A 164 37.16 44.40 53.13
C ILE A 164 36.64 45.30 54.26
N ASP A 165 35.35 45.22 54.57
CA ASP A 165 34.72 46.05 55.60
C ASP A 165 35.37 45.82 56.99
N LEU A 166 35.67 44.56 57.34
CA LEU A 166 36.40 44.21 58.57
C LEU A 166 37.81 44.80 58.61
N HIS A 167 38.56 44.69 57.51
CA HIS A 167 39.92 45.22 57.43
C HIS A 167 39.93 46.76 57.51
N GLU A 168 38.93 47.44 56.95
CA GLU A 168 38.76 48.88 57.09
C GLU A 168 38.47 49.29 58.55
N GLN A 169 37.64 48.52 59.27
CA GLN A 169 37.40 48.74 60.70
C GLN A 169 38.67 48.57 61.53
N GLU A 170 39.47 47.53 61.26
CA GLU A 170 40.77 47.30 61.93
C GLU A 170 41.75 48.46 61.72
N LYS A 171 41.80 49.03 60.51
CA LYS A 171 42.63 50.21 60.21
C LYS A 171 42.18 51.45 60.98
N GLN A 172 40.88 51.66 61.18
CA GLN A 172 40.36 52.80 61.96
C GLN A 172 40.62 52.65 63.47
N LEU A 173 40.77 51.43 63.97
CA LEU A 173 41.06 51.12 65.38
C LEU A 173 42.56 51.06 65.71
N SER A 174 43.43 51.18 64.71
CA SER A 174 44.88 51.19 64.88
C SER A 174 45.36 52.55 65.44
N PRO A 175 46.07 52.60 66.57
CA PRO A 175 46.53 53.87 67.13
C PRO A 175 47.56 54.54 66.20
N PRO A 176 47.59 55.87 66.10
CA PRO A 176 48.59 56.57 65.30
C PRO A 176 49.99 56.17 65.81
N THR A 177 50.82 55.67 64.91
CA THR A 177 52.21 55.33 65.23
C THR A 177 52.91 56.58 65.79
N PRO A 178 53.59 56.47 66.94
CA PRO A 178 54.37 57.58 67.46
C PRO A 178 55.49 57.89 66.47
N LYS A 179 55.53 59.14 65.98
CA LYS A 179 56.65 59.63 65.18
C LYS A 179 57.91 59.53 66.05
N SER A 180 58.81 58.61 65.71
CA SER A 180 60.12 58.52 66.34
C SER A 180 61.04 59.56 65.69
N ASP A 181 61.09 60.76 66.26
CA ASP A 181 62.16 61.71 66.00
C ASP A 181 63.45 61.18 66.63
N PHE A 182 64.18 60.32 65.90
CA PHE A 182 65.58 60.03 66.21
C PHE A 182 66.46 61.13 65.62
N ALA A 183 66.82 62.10 66.45
CA ALA A 183 67.92 63.00 66.18
C ALA A 183 69.26 62.24 66.30
N TYR A 184 69.98 62.14 65.19
CA TYR A 184 71.34 61.63 65.10
C TYR A 184 72.30 62.70 65.66
N VAL A 185 72.99 62.41 66.77
CA VAL A 185 74.10 63.23 67.28
C VAL A 185 75.42 62.46 67.04
N PRO A 186 76.36 63.01 66.25
CA PRO A 186 77.65 62.36 66.01
C PRO A 186 78.70 62.78 67.05
N THR A 187 79.50 61.82 67.49
CA THR A 187 80.84 62.01 68.07
C THR A 187 81.73 60.87 67.62
#